data_AF-A0AAW0B734-F1
#
_entry.id   AF-A0AAW0B734-F1
#
_cell.length_a   1.000
_cell.length_b   1.000
_cell.length_c   1.000
_cell.angle_alpha   90.00
_cell.angle_beta   90.00
_cell.angle_gamma   90.00
#
_symmetry.space_group_name_H-M   'P 1'
#
loop_
_entity.id
_entity.type
_entity.pdbx_description
1 polymer ?
#
loop_
_entity_poly.entity_id
_entity_poly.type
_entity_poly.pdbx_seq_one_letter_code
_entity_poly.pdbx_strand_id
1 'polypeptide(L)'
;MPVDDEGRHPALRQRSAGVLEDARLWAATEYGYNSVHTRATMNEALKARANYNAHSWQLDVAEALLLRVDCLVIAGTGSGKTTPFLLPLLLPENKGKFALIISPLLSLQAEQVSPVSVVSCMF
;
A
#
# COMPACT_ATOMS: atom_id res chain seq x y z
N MET A 1 -9.36 16.67 -0.92
CA MET A 1 -8.53 17.30 -1.97
C MET A 1 -7.88 16.18 -2.76
N PRO A 2 -7.87 16.22 -4.10
CA PRO A 2 -7.16 15.24 -4.91
C PRO A 2 -5.66 15.40 -4.65
N VAL A 3 -4.99 14.32 -4.25
CA VAL A 3 -3.54 14.29 -4.06
C VAL A 3 -2.92 13.83 -5.38
N ASP A 4 -3.14 14.61 -6.42
CA ASP A 4 -2.53 14.37 -7.73
C ASP A 4 -1.25 15.21 -7.77
N ASP A 5 -0.16 14.64 -7.26
CA ASP A 5 1.23 15.12 -7.46
C ASP A 5 1.65 14.86 -8.91
N GLU A 6 0.88 15.38 -9.86
CA GLU A 6 1.22 15.40 -11.27
C GLU A 6 2.26 16.50 -11.50
N GLY A 7 3.54 16.17 -11.36
CA GLY A 7 4.56 16.81 -12.22
C GLY A 7 5.86 17.31 -11.59
N ARG A 8 6.18 17.07 -10.32
CA ARG A 8 7.41 17.66 -9.76
C ARG A 8 8.72 16.99 -10.22
N HIS A 9 8.71 15.66 -10.44
CA HIS A 9 9.91 14.90 -10.82
C HIS A 9 9.61 13.69 -11.74
N PRO A 10 9.40 13.91 -13.05
CA PRO A 10 9.02 12.83 -13.98
C PRO A 10 10.07 11.71 -14.10
N ALA A 11 11.36 12.05 -14.07
CA ALA A 11 12.44 11.07 -14.16
C ALA A 11 12.48 10.12 -12.95
N LEU A 12 12.22 10.63 -11.74
CA LEU A 12 12.17 9.79 -10.54
C LEU A 12 10.97 8.83 -10.58
N ARG A 13 9.82 9.31 -11.05
CA ARG A 13 8.61 8.49 -11.22
C ARG A 13 8.80 7.40 -12.26
N GLN A 14 9.44 7.72 -13.39
CA GLN A 14 9.74 6.73 -14.41
C GLN A 14 10.68 5.65 -13.87
N ARG A 15 11.72 6.06 -13.12
CA ARG A 15 12.65 5.11 -12.50
C ARG A 15 11.96 4.21 -11.48
N SER A 16 11.14 4.78 -10.58
CA SER A 16 10.43 3.98 -9.57
C SER A 16 9.41 3.02 -10.20
N ALA A 17 8.69 3.47 -11.23
CA ALA A 17 7.78 2.61 -11.98
C ALA A 17 8.52 1.46 -12.68
N GLY A 18 9.69 1.74 -13.28
CA GLY A 18 10.53 0.72 -13.91
C GLY A 18 10.98 -0.36 -12.93
N VAL A 19 11.50 0.04 -11.75
CA VAL A 19 11.93 -0.92 -10.71
C VAL A 19 10.79 -1.82 -10.25
N LEU A 20 9.60 -1.26 -10.05
CA LEU A 20 8.43 -2.05 -9.64
C LEU A 20 7.97 -2.99 -10.76
N GLU A 21 8.01 -2.54 -12.01
CA GLU A 21 7.65 -3.36 -13.16
C GLU A 21 8.63 -4.52 -13.36
N ASP A 22 9.93 -4.27 -13.26
CA ASP A 22 10.95 -5.32 -13.30
C ASP A 22 10.72 -6.38 -12.20
N ALA A 23 10.37 -5.93 -11.00
CA ALA A 23 10.03 -6.84 -9.90
C ALA A 23 8.76 -7.67 -10.17
N ARG A 24 7.72 -7.06 -10.78
CA ARG A 24 6.50 -7.78 -11.18
C ARG A 24 6.80 -8.82 -12.25
N LEU A 25 7.58 -8.47 -13.26
CA LEU A 25 7.98 -9.38 -14.34
C LEU A 25 8.77 -10.56 -13.79
N TRP A 26 9.78 -10.29 -12.95
CA TRP A 26 10.57 -11.34 -12.31
C TRP A 26 9.71 -12.26 -11.43
N ALA A 27 8.80 -11.70 -10.64
CA ALA A 27 7.88 -12.47 -9.81
C ALA A 27 6.90 -13.32 -10.63
N ALA A 28 6.43 -12.79 -11.76
CA ALA A 28 5.57 -13.52 -12.70
C ALA A 28 6.30 -14.72 -13.29
N THR A 29 7.60 -14.57 -13.62
CA THR A 29 8.40 -15.67 -14.18
C THR A 29 8.79 -16.72 -13.15
N GLU A 30 9.17 -16.32 -11.94
CA GLU A 30 9.74 -17.22 -10.93
C GLU A 30 8.66 -18.04 -10.19
N TYR A 31 7.54 -17.41 -9.85
CA TYR A 31 6.50 -18.04 -9.03
C TYR A 31 5.08 -17.71 -9.47
N GLY A 32 4.90 -17.26 -10.72
CA GLY A 32 3.57 -17.07 -11.31
C GLY A 32 2.76 -15.93 -10.69
N TYR A 33 3.43 -14.92 -10.13
CA TYR A 33 2.76 -13.76 -9.55
C TYR A 33 1.87 -13.02 -10.58
N ASN A 34 0.63 -12.72 -10.20
CA ASN A 34 -0.30 -11.97 -11.03
C ASN A 34 -0.64 -10.62 -10.37
N SER A 35 0.01 -9.56 -10.85
CA SER A 35 -0.19 -8.20 -10.35
C SER A 35 -1.65 -7.74 -10.46
N VAL A 36 -2.30 -7.98 -11.61
CA VAL A 36 -3.67 -7.53 -11.86
C VAL A 36 -4.64 -8.18 -10.87
N HIS A 37 -4.54 -9.50 -10.70
CA HIS A 37 -5.36 -10.26 -9.76
C HIS A 37 -5.11 -9.80 -8.32
N THR A 38 -3.84 -9.73 -7.91
CA THR A 38 -3.47 -9.33 -6.54
C THR A 38 -3.99 -7.94 -6.19
N ARG A 39 -3.85 -6.96 -7.11
CA ARG A 39 -4.38 -5.60 -6.93
C ARG A 39 -5.90 -5.57 -6.82
N ALA A 40 -6.61 -6.38 -7.62
CA ALA A 40 -8.05 -6.50 -7.54
C ALA A 40 -8.48 -7.06 -6.17
N THR A 41 -7.86 -8.16 -5.72
CA THR A 41 -8.14 -8.78 -4.42
C THR A 41 -7.87 -7.82 -3.26
N MET A 42 -6.76 -7.09 -3.29
CA MET A 42 -6.44 -6.07 -2.30
C MET A 42 -7.52 -4.97 -2.23
N ASN A 43 -7.96 -4.46 -3.39
CA ASN A 43 -9.00 -3.45 -3.46
C ASN A 43 -10.37 -3.97 -2.98
N GLU A 44 -10.76 -5.17 -3.40
CA GLU A 44 -12.02 -5.79 -2.97
C GLU A 44 -12.05 -6.00 -1.46
N ALA A 45 -10.95 -6.51 -0.89
CA ALA A 45 -10.84 -6.71 0.55
C ALA A 45 -10.84 -5.39 1.33
N LEU A 46 -10.19 -4.34 0.80
CA LEU A 46 -10.24 -3.01 1.41
C LEU A 46 -11.66 -2.43 1.35
N LYS A 47 -12.32 -2.52 0.19
CA LYS A 47 -13.68 -2.03 -0.01
C LYS A 47 -14.67 -2.74 0.93
N ALA A 48 -14.53 -4.04 1.12
CA ALA A 48 -15.36 -4.81 2.04
C ALA A 48 -15.20 -4.39 3.52
N ARG A 49 -14.03 -3.91 3.93
CA ARG A 49 -13.75 -3.52 5.33
C ARG A 49 -13.94 -2.04 5.62
N ALA A 50 -13.61 -1.17 4.67
CA ALA A 50 -13.50 0.27 4.88
C ALA A 50 -14.36 1.11 3.93
N ASN A 51 -15.06 0.47 2.97
CA ASN A 51 -15.98 1.10 2.04
C ASN A 51 -15.36 2.20 1.13
N TYR A 52 -14.07 2.07 0.81
CA TYR A 52 -13.40 2.90 -0.20
C TYR A 52 -12.36 2.08 -0.99
N ASN A 53 -11.95 2.59 -2.16
CA ASN A 53 -10.92 1.97 -3.00
C ASN A 53 -9.55 2.60 -2.73
N ALA A 54 -8.49 1.80 -2.82
CA ALA A 54 -7.13 2.33 -2.70
C ALA A 54 -6.78 3.18 -3.92
N HIS A 55 -5.98 4.23 -3.69
CA HIS A 55 -5.36 4.98 -4.79
C HIS A 55 -4.34 4.10 -5.54
N SER A 56 -4.09 4.43 -6.80
CA SER A 56 -3.12 3.70 -7.64
C SER A 56 -1.74 3.60 -6.98
N TRP A 57 -1.24 4.72 -6.44
CA TRP A 57 0.04 4.75 -5.75
C TRP A 57 0.05 3.91 -4.47
N GLN A 58 -1.09 3.77 -3.78
CA GLN A 58 -1.18 2.95 -2.57
C GLN A 58 -1.04 1.47 -2.92
N LEU A 59 -1.63 1.05 -4.04
CA LEU A 59 -1.48 -0.30 -4.57
C LEU A 59 -0.06 -0.56 -5.06
N ASP A 60 0.60 0.43 -5.69
CA ASP A 60 1.99 0.30 -6.13
C ASP A 60 2.93 0.08 -4.94
N VAL A 61 2.74 0.82 -3.85
CA VAL A 61 3.51 0.64 -2.61
C VAL A 61 3.20 -0.70 -1.96
N ALA A 62 1.92 -1.10 -1.89
CA ALA A 62 1.53 -2.40 -1.34
C ALA A 62 2.16 -3.57 -2.12
N GLU A 63 2.20 -3.48 -3.44
CA GLU A 63 2.88 -4.48 -4.27
C GLU A 63 4.39 -4.45 -4.08
N ALA A 64 5.01 -3.26 -3.97
CA ALA A 64 6.44 -3.19 -3.65
C ALA A 64 6.76 -3.95 -2.36
N LEU A 65 5.92 -3.80 -1.32
CA LEU A 65 6.07 -4.57 -0.06
C LEU A 65 5.90 -6.08 -0.26
N LEU A 66 4.91 -6.53 -1.05
CA LEU A 66 4.69 -7.95 -1.36
C LEU A 66 5.86 -8.56 -2.14
N LEU A 67 6.41 -7.80 -3.08
CA LEU A 67 7.51 -8.18 -3.95
C LEU A 67 8.89 -7.95 -3.29
N ARG A 68 8.92 -7.53 -2.02
CA ARG A 68 10.15 -7.28 -1.24
C ARG A 68 11.07 -6.24 -1.88
N VAL A 69 10.46 -5.22 -2.49
CA VAL A 69 11.15 -4.06 -3.03
C VAL A 69 11.11 -2.94 -1.99
N ASP A 70 12.29 -2.42 -1.63
CA ASP A 70 12.38 -1.26 -0.74
C ASP A 70 11.80 -0.01 -1.41
N CYS A 71 10.98 0.74 -0.67
CA CYS A 71 10.31 1.94 -1.19
C CYS A 71 10.39 3.13 -0.21
N LEU A 72 10.56 4.34 -0.77
CA LEU A 72 10.40 5.61 -0.06
C LEU A 72 9.13 6.30 -0.55
N VAL A 73 8.21 6.59 0.38
CA VAL A 73 6.94 7.26 0.06
C VAL A 73 6.93 8.64 0.71
N ILE A 74 6.76 9.67 -0.11
CA ILE A 74 6.56 11.05 0.34
C ILE A 74 5.11 11.41 0.04
N ALA A 75 4.28 11.52 1.08
CA ALA A 75 2.88 11.89 0.95
C ALA A 75 2.44 12.77 2.13
N GLY A 76 1.52 13.70 1.85
CA GLY A 76 0.95 14.60 2.83
C GLY A 76 0.23 13.86 3.97
N THR A 77 0.04 14.56 5.09
CA THR A 77 -0.80 14.09 6.20
C THR A 77 -2.26 13.93 5.71
N GLY A 78 -3.01 12.99 6.26
CA GLY A 78 -4.34 12.61 5.76
C GLY A 78 -4.39 11.91 4.39
N SER A 79 -3.28 11.77 3.65
CA SER A 79 -3.28 11.12 2.32
C SER A 79 -3.47 9.59 2.34
N GLY A 80 -3.64 8.98 3.51
CA GLY A 80 -3.81 7.53 3.63
C GLY A 80 -2.51 6.72 3.51
N LYS A 81 -1.40 7.22 4.06
CA LYS A 81 -0.11 6.51 4.11
C LYS A 81 -0.16 5.16 4.82
N THR A 82 -1.16 4.95 5.67
CA THR A 82 -1.34 3.69 6.40
C THR A 82 -1.89 2.58 5.50
N THR A 83 -2.73 2.91 4.51
CA THR A 83 -3.41 1.93 3.65
C THR A 83 -2.46 0.95 2.97
N PRO A 84 -1.34 1.37 2.35
CA PRO A 84 -0.38 0.45 1.73
C PRO A 84 0.18 -0.64 2.64
N PHE A 85 0.34 -0.38 3.95
CA PHE A 85 0.83 -1.38 4.90
C PHE A 85 -0.24 -2.42 5.27
N LEU A 86 -1.51 -2.03 5.19
CA LEU A 86 -2.64 -2.90 5.50
C LEU A 86 -2.97 -3.82 4.33
N LEU A 87 -2.90 -3.32 3.10
CA LEU A 87 -3.33 -4.04 1.89
C LEU A 87 -2.71 -5.45 1.75
N PRO A 88 -1.38 -5.65 1.91
CA PRO A 88 -0.78 -6.99 1.86
C PRO A 88 -1.37 -7.97 2.87
N LEU A 89 -1.77 -7.49 4.06
CA LEU A 89 -2.31 -8.33 5.13
C LEU A 89 -3.77 -8.75 4.89
N LEU A 90 -4.45 -8.11 3.93
CA LEU A 90 -5.82 -8.44 3.55
C LEU A 90 -5.89 -9.65 2.60
N LEU A 91 -4.76 -10.04 2.01
CA LEU A 91 -4.69 -11.16 1.08
C LEU A 91 -4.86 -12.51 1.81
N PRO A 92 -5.68 -13.44 1.27
CA PRO A 92 -5.88 -14.76 1.87
C PRO A 92 -4.59 -15.55 2.13
N GLU A 93 -3.64 -15.50 1.21
CA GLU A 93 -2.32 -16.15 1.28
C GLU A 93 -1.40 -15.55 2.36
N ASN A 94 -1.75 -14.36 2.87
CA ASN A 94 -1.04 -13.68 3.95
C ASN A 94 -1.77 -13.80 5.29
N LYS A 95 -2.82 -14.63 5.39
CA LYS A 95 -3.52 -14.89 6.64
C LYS A 95 -2.54 -15.42 7.71
N GLY A 96 -2.53 -14.76 8.86
CA GLY A 96 -1.62 -15.10 9.98
C GLY A 96 -0.23 -14.45 9.90
N LYS A 97 0.07 -13.70 8.83
CA LYS A 97 1.25 -12.82 8.78
C LYS A 97 0.92 -11.50 9.48
N PHE A 98 1.95 -10.79 9.92
CA PHE A 98 1.84 -9.47 10.54
C PHE A 98 2.86 -8.50 9.93
N ALA A 99 2.55 -7.21 9.99
CA ALA A 99 3.47 -6.14 9.64
C ALA A 99 3.94 -5.42 10.91
N LEU A 100 5.25 -5.24 11.09
CA LEU A 100 5.81 -4.43 12.16
C LEU A 100 5.97 -3.00 11.67
N ILE A 101 5.13 -2.09 12.18
CA ILE A 101 5.19 -0.67 11.86
C ILE A 101 5.84 0.04 13.05
N ILE A 102 6.99 0.67 12.81
CA ILE A 102 7.70 1.43 13.83
C ILE A 102 7.38 2.91 13.61
N SER A 103 6.74 3.53 14.60
CA SER A 103 6.44 4.97 14.61
C SER A 103 6.93 5.59 15.91
N PRO A 104 7.64 6.73 15.89
CA PRO A 104 8.14 7.39 17.09
C PRO A 104 7.04 8.07 17.94
N LEU A 105 5.80 8.17 17.45
CA LEU A 105 4.68 8.80 18.17
C LEU A 105 3.77 7.75 18.83
N LEU A 106 3.87 7.60 20.15
CA LEU A 106 3.04 6.69 20.95
C LEU A 106 1.54 7.00 20.86
N SER A 107 1.16 8.28 20.78
CA SER A 107 -0.25 8.71 20.73
C SER A 107 -0.97 8.26 19.44
N LEU A 108 -0.23 8.17 18.33
CA LEU A 108 -0.75 7.69 17.03
C LEU A 108 -0.96 6.17 17.01
N GLN A 109 -0.20 5.41 17.79
CA GLN A 109 -0.32 3.96 17.86
C GLN A 109 -1.63 3.55 18.55
N ALA A 110 -2.07 4.28 19.59
CA ALA A 110 -3.32 4.00 20.27
C ALA A 110 -4.55 4.17 19.36
N GLU A 111 -4.56 5.20 18.50
CA GLU A 111 -5.64 5.42 17.52
C GLU A 111 -5.64 4.36 16.41
N GLN A 112 -4.47 3.84 16.01
CA GLN A 112 -4.33 2.80 14.98
C GLN A 112 -4.60 1.37 15.48
N VAL A 113 -4.59 1.14 16.80
CA VAL A 113 -4.75 -0.20 17.42
C VAL A 113 -6.14 -0.37 18.07
N SER A 114 -6.83 0.71 18.43
CA SER A 114 -8.25 0.62 18.82
C SER A 114 -9.10 0.17 17.62
N PRO A 115 -10.06 -0.74 17.84
CA PRO A 115 -10.42 -1.80 16.90
C PRO A 115 -10.76 -1.25 15.51
N VAL A 116 -10.29 -1.98 14.49
CA VAL A 116 -10.64 -1.92 13.07
C VAL A 116 -12.17 -1.76 12.88
N SER A 117 -12.66 -0.54 13.09
CA SER A 117 -14.07 -0.11 13.01
C SER A 117 -14.23 1.41 12.92
N VAL A 118 -13.16 2.22 12.92
CA VAL A 118 -13.32 3.66 12.75
C VAL A 118 -12.43 4.17 11.61
N VAL A 119 -13.10 4.55 10.53
CA VAL A 119 -12.66 5.63 9.65
C VAL A 119 -12.45 6.86 10.54
N SER A 120 -11.23 7.06 11.05
CA SER A 120 -10.83 8.33 11.64
C SER A 120 -9.65 8.85 10.83
N CYS A 121 -10.02 9.58 9.79
CA CYS A 121 -9.17 10.62 9.26
C CYS A 121 -9.13 11.72 10.32
N MET A 122 -8.02 11.86 11.04
CA MET A 122 -7.63 13.14 11.62
C MET A 122 -6.10 13.31 11.56
N PHE A 123 -5.73 14.39 10.87
CA PHE A 123 -4.42 14.91 10.48
C PHE A 123 -3.77 14.28 9.24
#